data_AF-A0A1G1VC32-F1
#
_entry.id   AF-A0A1G1VC32-F1
#
_cell.length_a   1.000
_cell.length_b   1.000
_cell.length_c   1.000
_cell.angle_alpha   90.00
_cell.angle_beta   90.00
_cell.angle_gamma   90.00
#
_symmetry.space_group_name_H-M   'P 1'
#
loop_
_entity.id
_entity.type
_entity.pdbx_description
1 polymer ?
#
loop_
_entity_poly.entity_id
_entity_poly.type
_entity_poly.pdbx_seq_one_letter_code
_entity_poly.pdbx_strand_id
1 'polypeptide(L)'
;MLKPRQRIIRKNFIAAFLLTFLLWTVWVIFFFFTPPEYFLTPLVFLLISFLAILFTFALLFANTRRGLLVALGAISFMALRYYEIGNYLNLLLLAGVLLSLEYYLSNN
;
A
#
# COMPACT_ATOMS: atom_id res chain seq x y z
N MET A 1 19.40 29.18 -7.80
CA MET A 1 17.94 29.40 -7.92
C MET A 1 17.31 28.20 -8.60
N LEU A 2 16.40 27.47 -7.95
CA LEU A 2 15.73 26.29 -8.53
C LEU A 2 14.54 26.73 -9.39
N LYS A 3 14.36 26.13 -10.57
CA LYS A 3 13.21 26.39 -11.45
C LYS A 3 11.89 26.11 -10.71
N PRO A 4 10.82 26.91 -10.89
CA PRO A 4 9.58 26.81 -10.12
C PRO A 4 8.92 25.41 -10.16
N ARG A 5 9.01 24.68 -11.29
CA ARG A 5 8.54 23.27 -11.40
C ARG A 5 9.23 22.32 -10.41
N GLN A 6 10.54 22.48 -10.16
CA GLN A 6 11.26 21.59 -9.25
C GLN A 6 10.91 21.84 -7.77
N ARG A 7 10.42 23.04 -7.44
CA ARG A 7 10.00 23.39 -6.07
C ARG A 7 8.68 22.71 -5.68
N ILE A 8 7.74 22.61 -6.62
CA ILE A 8 6.41 22.01 -6.41
C ILE A 8 6.54 20.49 -6.21
N ILE A 9 7.34 19.82 -7.05
CA ILE A 9 7.57 18.37 -6.96
C ILE A 9 8.19 17.99 -5.61
N ARG A 10 9.18 18.76 -5.12
CA ARG A 10 9.82 18.52 -3.82
C ARG A 10 8.90 18.73 -2.63
N LYS A 11 8.00 19.72 -2.68
CA LYS A 11 7.06 20.00 -1.58
C LYS A 11 6.05 18.86 -1.40
N ASN A 12 5.54 18.31 -2.50
CA ASN A 12 4.60 17.19 -2.47
C ASN A 12 5.27 15.89 -2.00
N PHE A 13 6.54 15.67 -2.34
CA PHE A 13 7.30 14.52 -1.86
C PHE A 13 7.46 14.53 -0.32
N ILE A 14 7.86 15.68 0.25
CA ILE A 14 8.04 15.80 1.71
C ILE A 14 6.71 15.60 2.44
N ALA A 15 5.62 16.18 1.93
CA ALA A 15 4.29 16.00 2.52
C ALA A 15 3.84 14.53 2.49
N ALA A 16 4.01 13.84 1.36
CA ALA A 16 3.68 12.43 1.23
C ALA A 16 4.57 11.54 2.12
N PHE A 17 5.85 11.87 2.27
CA PHE A 17 6.76 11.16 3.17
C PHE A 17 6.31 11.28 4.64
N LEU A 18 5.98 12.49 5.09
CA LEU A 18 5.45 12.71 6.45
C LEU A 18 4.12 11.97 6.66
N LEU A 19 3.22 12.00 5.67
CA LEU A 19 1.96 11.27 5.71
C LEU A 19 2.20 9.75 5.84
N THR A 20 3.17 9.22 5.08
CA THR A 20 3.53 7.79 5.12
C THR A 20 4.04 7.41 6.51
N PHE A 21 4.92 8.23 7.10
CA PHE A 21 5.43 8.00 8.44
C PHE A 21 4.33 8.04 9.51
N LEU A 22 3.42 9.00 9.40
CA LEU A 22 2.23 9.08 10.27
C LEU A 22 1.37 7.82 10.14
N LEU A 23 1.09 7.38 8.91
CA LEU A 23 0.29 6.18 8.67
C LEU A 23 0.92 4.92 9.26
N TRP A 24 2.23 4.74 9.15
CA TRP A 24 2.93 3.62 9.80
C TRP A 24 2.87 3.72 11.33
N THR A 25 2.97 4.92 11.89
CA THR A 25 2.83 5.13 13.33
C THR A 25 1.42 4.73 13.80
N VAL A 26 0.39 5.18 13.10
CA VAL A 26 -1.01 4.80 13.36
C VAL A 26 -1.21 3.30 13.20
N TRP A 27 -0.63 2.69 12.17
CA TRP A 27 -0.69 1.25 11.93
C TRP A 27 -0.09 0.45 13.09
N VAL A 28 1.09 0.83 13.58
CA VAL A 28 1.76 0.18 14.72
C VAL A 28 0.92 0.32 15.98
N ILE A 29 0.42 1.53 16.27
CA ILE A 29 -0.46 1.76 17.42
C ILE A 29 -1.72 0.89 17.30
N PHE A 30 -2.35 0.88 16.14
CA PHE A 30 -3.56 0.10 15.92
C PHE A 30 -3.30 -1.40 16.13
N PHE A 31 -2.20 -1.92 15.59
CA PHE A 31 -1.83 -3.33 15.69
C PHE A 31 -1.59 -3.80 17.14
N PHE A 32 -0.94 -2.98 17.97
CA PHE A 32 -0.62 -3.37 19.36
C PHE A 32 -1.72 -3.06 20.37
N PHE A 33 -2.51 -2.00 20.15
CA PHE A 33 -3.45 -1.49 21.14
C PHE A 33 -4.93 -1.78 20.83
N THR A 34 -5.25 -2.33 19.65
CA THR A 34 -6.64 -2.60 19.26
C THR A 34 -6.98 -4.09 19.38
N PRO A 35 -7.98 -4.47 20.17
CA PRO A 35 -8.46 -5.85 20.25
C PRO A 35 -9.01 -6.34 18.90
N PRO A 36 -8.65 -7.57 18.48
CA PRO A 36 -9.12 -8.15 17.22
C PRO A 36 -10.60 -8.58 17.27
N GLU A 37 -11.19 -8.66 18.46
CA GLU A 37 -12.55 -9.16 18.70
C GLU A 37 -13.64 -8.22 18.16
N TYR A 38 -13.34 -6.93 17.98
CA TYR A 38 -14.31 -6.00 17.43
C TYR A 38 -14.52 -6.23 15.93
N PHE A 39 -15.79 -6.26 15.52
CA PHE A 39 -16.21 -6.53 14.14
C PHE A 39 -15.52 -5.64 13.09
N LEU A 40 -15.25 -4.37 13.41
CA LEU A 40 -14.64 -3.42 12.48
C LEU A 40 -13.11 -3.44 12.48
N THR A 41 -12.46 -4.08 13.46
CA THR A 41 -10.99 -4.08 13.59
C THR A 41 -10.29 -4.60 12.32
N PRO A 42 -10.71 -5.73 11.70
CA PRO A 42 -10.07 -6.23 10.49
C PRO A 42 -10.17 -5.26 9.30
N LEU A 43 -11.33 -4.61 9.15
CA LEU A 43 -11.58 -3.68 8.04
C LEU A 43 -10.74 -2.41 8.19
N VAL A 44 -10.71 -1.83 9.39
CA VAL A 44 -9.90 -0.64 9.68
C VAL A 44 -8.41 -0.97 9.53
N PHE A 45 -7.98 -2.14 10.00
CA PHE A 45 -6.61 -2.61 9.83
C PHE A 45 -6.22 -2.73 8.34
N LEU A 46 -7.05 -3.35 7.52
CA LEU A 46 -6.80 -3.46 6.08
C LEU A 46 -6.77 -2.10 5.40
N LEU A 47 -7.64 -1.16 5.79
CA LEU A 47 -7.66 0.18 5.22
C LEU A 47 -6.40 0.98 5.56
N ILE A 48 -5.96 0.96 6.82
CA ILE A 48 -4.73 1.64 7.24
C ILE A 48 -3.52 0.98 6.57
N SER A 49 -3.49 -0.35 6.49
CA SER A 49 -2.45 -1.10 5.78
C SER A 49 -2.40 -0.71 4.30
N PHE A 50 -3.56 -0.59 3.66
CA PHE A 50 -3.68 -0.22 2.24
C PHE A 50 -3.04 1.15 2.00
N LEU A 51 -3.43 2.15 2.81
CA LEU A 51 -2.90 3.51 2.69
C LEU A 51 -1.39 3.55 2.98
N ALA A 52 -0.93 2.90 4.05
CA ALA A 52 0.48 2.86 4.41
C ALA A 52 1.33 2.25 3.28
N ILE A 53 0.91 1.10 2.74
CA ILE A 53 1.62 0.41 1.65
C ILE A 53 1.55 1.23 0.35
N LEU A 54 0.38 1.77 0.00
CA LEU A 54 0.19 2.60 -1.20
C LEU A 54 1.16 3.78 -1.20
N PHE A 55 1.19 4.58 -0.13
CA PHE A 55 2.06 5.75 -0.07
C PHE A 55 3.54 5.35 -0.01
N THR A 56 3.88 4.27 0.70
CA THR A 56 5.25 3.75 0.74
C THR A 56 5.76 3.39 -0.65
N PHE A 57 5.04 2.54 -1.39
CA PHE A 57 5.48 2.10 -2.71
C PHE A 57 5.30 3.17 -3.80
N ALA A 58 4.31 4.06 -3.67
CA ALA A 58 4.19 5.22 -4.56
C ALA A 58 5.41 6.14 -4.44
N LEU A 59 5.93 6.35 -3.22
CA LEU A 59 7.16 7.11 -2.99
C LEU A 59 8.40 6.37 -3.48
N LEU A 60 8.53 5.07 -3.18
CA LEU A 60 9.69 4.25 -3.59
C LEU A 60 9.83 4.17 -5.11
N PHE A 61 8.72 3.96 -5.82
CA PHE A 61 8.74 3.87 -7.29
C PHE A 61 8.59 5.22 -8.00
N ALA A 62 8.40 6.32 -7.24
CA ALA A 62 7.98 7.62 -7.76
C ALA A 62 6.79 7.52 -8.75
N ASN A 63 5.91 6.54 -8.54
CA ASN A 63 4.83 6.18 -9.45
C ASN A 63 3.63 5.65 -8.64
N THR A 64 2.56 6.44 -8.60
CA THR A 64 1.34 6.11 -7.86
C THR A 64 0.64 4.86 -8.37
N ARG A 65 0.71 4.58 -9.67
CA ARG A 65 0.10 3.40 -10.29
C ARG A 65 0.77 2.10 -9.82
N ARG A 66 2.11 2.07 -9.82
CA ARG A 66 2.89 0.93 -9.32
C ARG A 66 2.65 0.72 -7.83
N GLY A 67 2.61 1.82 -7.06
CA GLY A 67 2.25 1.76 -5.64
C GLY A 67 0.87 1.17 -5.41
N LEU A 68 -0.12 1.54 -6.23
CA LEU A 68 -1.48 1.02 -6.16
C LEU A 68 -1.55 -0.48 -6.47
N LEU A 69 -0.83 -0.95 -7.50
CA LEU A 69 -0.79 -2.38 -7.83
C LEU A 69 -0.20 -3.22 -6.69
N VAL A 70 0.91 -2.76 -6.09
CA VAL A 70 1.51 -3.44 -4.94
C VAL A 70 0.59 -3.41 -3.72
N ALA A 71 -0.06 -2.28 -3.44
CA ALA A 71 -1.00 -2.15 -2.32
C ALA A 71 -2.22 -3.07 -2.48
N LEU A 72 -2.81 -3.12 -3.68
CA LEU A 72 -3.91 -4.06 -3.96
C LEU A 72 -3.47 -5.51 -3.77
N GLY A 73 -2.31 -5.88 -4.31
CA GLY A 73 -1.76 -7.22 -4.13
C GLY A 73 -1.57 -7.62 -2.67
N ALA A 74 -0.92 -6.76 -1.90
CA ALA A 74 -0.67 -6.99 -0.48
C ALA A 74 -1.98 -7.12 0.31
N ILE A 75 -2.96 -6.25 0.06
CA ILE A 75 -4.25 -6.27 0.75
C ILE A 75 -5.10 -7.47 0.35
N SER A 76 -5.15 -7.82 -0.93
CA SER A 76 -5.81 -9.05 -1.37
C SER A 76 -5.20 -10.27 -0.69
N PHE A 77 -3.87 -10.36 -0.63
CA PHE A 77 -3.22 -11.48 0.05
C PHE A 77 -3.49 -11.49 1.56
N MET A 78 -3.41 -10.34 2.24
CA MET A 78 -3.76 -10.23 3.67
C MET A 78 -5.21 -10.63 3.93
N ALA A 79 -6.16 -10.21 3.09
CA ALA A 79 -7.56 -10.60 3.19
C ALA A 79 -7.74 -12.12 3.01
N LEU A 80 -7.09 -12.72 2.01
CA LEU A 80 -7.09 -14.19 1.83
C LEU A 80 -6.53 -14.90 3.06
N ARG A 81 -5.43 -14.39 3.63
CA ARG A 81 -4.80 -14.96 4.83
C ARG A 81 -5.69 -14.85 6.05
N TYR A 82 -6.44 -13.76 6.19
CA TYR A 82 -7.41 -13.55 7.26
C TYR A 82 -8.53 -14.59 7.25
N TYR A 83 -9.02 -14.97 6.06
CA TYR A 83 -10.01 -16.05 5.90
C TYR A 83 -9.38 -17.45 5.86
N GLU A 84 -8.10 -17.59 6.25
CA GLU A 84 -7.35 -18.86 6.29
C GLU A 84 -7.19 -19.61 4.95
N ILE A 85 -7.71 -19.05 3.85
CA ILE A 85 -7.56 -19.57 2.49
C ILE A 85 -6.24 -19.12 1.84
N GLY A 86 -5.56 -18.12 2.40
CA GLY A 86 -4.28 -17.59 1.90
C GLY A 86 -3.12 -18.57 2.10
N ASN A 87 -2.62 -19.12 0.98
CA ASN A 87 -1.46 -20.00 0.91
C ASN A 87 -0.39 -19.44 -0.06
N TYR A 88 0.77 -20.11 -0.15
CA TYR A 88 1.87 -19.70 -1.03
C TYR A 88 1.49 -19.75 -2.52
N LEU A 89 0.59 -20.67 -2.93
CA LEU A 89 0.09 -20.74 -4.29
C LEU A 89 -0.71 -19.46 -4.64
N ASN A 90 -1.59 -19.01 -3.75
CA ASN A 90 -2.39 -17.80 -3.95
C ASN A 90 -1.50 -16.56 -4.03
N LEU A 91 -0.41 -16.50 -3.25
CA LEU A 91 0.59 -15.43 -3.36
C LEU A 91 1.22 -15.42 -4.75
N LEU A 92 1.65 -16.57 -5.25
CA LEU A 92 2.26 -16.71 -6.58
C LEU A 92 1.28 -16.34 -7.70
N LEU A 93 0.03 -16.79 -7.60
CA LEU A 93 -1.04 -16.46 -8.55
C LEU A 93 -1.33 -14.95 -8.54
N LEU A 94 -1.47 -14.33 -7.37
CA LEU A 94 -1.66 -12.88 -7.26
C LEU A 94 -0.49 -12.12 -7.86
N ALA A 95 0.75 -12.54 -7.58
CA ALA A 95 1.93 -11.92 -8.19
C ALA A 95 1.91 -12.02 -9.72
N GLY A 96 1.55 -13.18 -10.28
CA GLY A 96 1.40 -13.36 -11.74
C GLY A 96 0.33 -12.46 -12.36
N VAL A 97 -0.82 -12.33 -11.70
CA VAL A 97 -1.90 -11.42 -12.15
C VAL A 97 -1.44 -9.96 -12.10
N LEU A 98 -0.78 -9.53 -11.02
CA LEU A 98 -0.31 -8.16 -10.91
C LEU A 98 0.79 -7.82 -11.91
N LEU A 99 1.73 -8.74 -12.16
CA LEU A 99 2.78 -8.54 -13.15
C LEU A 99 2.23 -8.49 -14.58
N SER A 100 1.27 -9.35 -14.92
CA SER A 100 0.62 -9.30 -16.23
C SER A 100 -0.20 -8.03 -16.43
N LEU A 101 -0.92 -7.58 -15.39
CA LEU A 101 -1.60 -6.29 -15.38
C LEU A 101 -0.63 -5.14 -15.56
N GLU A 102 0.45 -5.06 -14.76
CA GLU A 102 1.51 -4.06 -14.85
C GLU A 102 2.10 -4.00 -16.27
N TYR A 103 2.39 -5.16 -16.88
CA TYR A 103 2.93 -5.25 -18.23
C TYR A 103 1.96 -4.71 -19.29
N TYR A 104 0.71 -5.17 -19.26
CA TYR A 104 -0.34 -4.70 -20.19
C TYR A 104 -0.53 -3.18 -20.09
N LEU A 105 -0.59 -2.70 -18.85
CA LEU A 105 -0.73 -1.30 -18.50
C LEU A 105 0.49 -0.45 -18.88
N SER A 106 1.69 -1.01 -18.88
CA SER A 106 2.91 -0.30 -19.28
C SER A 106 3.11 -0.22 -20.79
N ASN A 107 2.54 -1.17 -21.54
CA ASN A 107 2.68 -1.27 -23.00
C ASN A 107 1.62 -0.48 -23.78
N ASN A 108 0.66 0.12 -23.08
CA ASN A 108 -0.46 0.89 -23.63
C ASN A 108 -0.39 2.33 -23.10
#